data_AF-A0A0F8W2S8-F1
#
_entry.id   AF-A0A0F8W2S8-F1
#
_cell.length_a   1.000
_cell.length_b   1.000
_cell.length_c   1.000
_cell.angle_alpha   90.00
_cell.angle_beta   90.00
_cell.angle_gamma   90.00
#
_symmetry.space_group_name_H-M   'P 1'
#
loop_
_entity.id
_entity.type
_entity.pdbx_description
1 polymer ?
#
loop_
_entity_poly.entity_id
_entity_poly.type
_entity_poly.pdbx_seq_one_letter_code
_entity_poly.pdbx_strand_id
1 'polypeptide(L)'
;DIHIEPSDGRLRVRCRIDGMLFNQQPPPAQLHAAIISRLKIMANMDIAVQHDERAENCMNAMNLNRHRMIEYELWPLYVKNFTEKWEAWKAESNYMDFTDLIIHGYKNMESAPGIPEVLIVDECQDMSKLEIELIHKWGKTCDILLEAGDPDQAIYTWRGANPNIFIENKIPENNKKYLRQSYRLPEAVHEYIRKWIRIIKAREDVEFKPRNASGSVKRMDASYLEPDPLIDICKEQMADGKTTMILASCGYMLVQIIARLKGEGLPFYNPFSTKNARWNPLQRIRKRVMPVDRVAAFMAPHESNDEFQREWNRQDFKNWMGLLEAKRIFKRGTKSYVASE
;
A
#
# COMPACT_ATOMS: atom_id res chain seq x y z
N ASP A 1 4.26 22.23 -9.84
CA ASP A 1 3.15 21.34 -9.39
C ASP A 1 2.90 21.45 -7.91
N ILE A 2 1.66 21.31 -7.44
CA ILE A 2 1.31 21.24 -6.02
C ILE A 2 0.58 19.92 -5.76
N HIS A 3 1.19 19.03 -4.99
CA HIS A 3 0.62 17.75 -4.58
C HIS A 3 -0.03 17.92 -3.21
N ILE A 4 -1.33 17.66 -3.12
CA ILE A 4 -2.10 17.71 -1.88
C ILE A 4 -2.59 16.30 -1.57
N GLU A 5 -1.94 15.64 -0.61
CA GLU A 5 -2.19 14.26 -0.26
C GLU A 5 -2.87 14.18 1.11
N PRO A 6 -4.16 13.79 1.17
CA PRO A 6 -4.75 13.40 2.43
C PRO A 6 -4.03 12.17 2.98
N SER A 7 -3.63 12.25 4.24
CA SER A 7 -3.12 11.14 5.02
C SER A 7 -3.85 11.10 6.36
N ASP A 8 -3.66 10.03 7.12
CA ASP A 8 -4.42 9.79 8.33
C ASP A 8 -4.10 10.85 9.40
N GLY A 9 -5.01 11.81 9.57
CA GLY A 9 -4.88 12.94 10.48
C GLY A 9 -3.87 14.02 10.07
N ARG A 10 -3.40 14.06 8.81
CA ARG A 10 -2.44 15.06 8.30
C ARG A 10 -2.72 15.37 6.82
N LEU A 11 -2.59 16.62 6.41
CA LEU A 11 -2.60 16.99 4.99
C LEU A 11 -1.16 17.20 4.52
N ARG A 12 -0.64 16.40 3.60
CA ARG A 12 0.71 16.66 3.06
C ARG A 12 0.61 17.56 1.84
N VAL A 13 1.40 18.63 1.81
CA VAL A 13 1.53 19.51 0.65
C VAL A 13 2.97 19.43 0.15
N ARG A 14 3.16 19.13 -1.14
CA ARG A 14 4.48 19.13 -1.76
C ARG A 14 4.46 19.97 -3.01
N CYS A 15 5.46 20.81 -3.22
CA CYS A 15 5.59 21.58 -4.45
C CYS A 15 6.73 21.03 -5.29
N ARG A 16 6.48 20.77 -6.57
CA ARG A 16 7.54 20.54 -7.54
C ARG A 16 8.04 21.91 -8.04
N ILE A 17 9.30 22.21 -7.77
CA ILE A 17 10.02 23.42 -8.19
C ILE A 17 11.27 22.93 -8.93
N ASP A 18 11.47 23.37 -10.18
CA ASP A 18 12.60 22.99 -11.03
C ASP A 18 12.85 21.47 -11.11
N GLY A 19 11.76 20.70 -11.25
CA GLY A 19 11.80 19.23 -11.34
C GLY A 19 11.94 18.49 -10.00
N MET A 20 12.34 19.18 -8.93
CA MET A 20 12.53 18.62 -7.59
C MET A 20 11.30 18.81 -6.70
N LEU A 21 10.99 17.81 -5.87
CA LEU A 21 9.81 17.79 -5.01
C LEU A 21 10.16 18.25 -3.59
N PHE A 22 9.64 19.42 -3.19
CA PHE A 22 9.85 20.02 -1.88
C PHE A 22 8.65 19.83 -0.98
N ASN A 23 8.87 19.34 0.24
CA ASN A 23 7.81 19.28 1.26
C ASN A 23 7.53 20.69 1.78
N GLN A 24 6.26 21.09 1.77
CA GLN A 24 5.82 22.33 2.39
C GLN A 24 5.34 22.07 3.82
N GLN A 25 5.29 23.13 4.63
CA GLN A 25 4.68 23.04 5.95
C GLN A 25 3.18 22.72 5.79
N PRO A 26 2.72 21.57 6.30
CA PRO A 26 1.36 21.12 6.08
C PRO A 26 0.38 21.96 6.91
N PRO A 27 -0.77 22.38 6.35
CA PRO A 27 -1.83 22.99 7.13
C PRO A 27 -2.50 21.94 8.05
N PRO A 28 -3.20 22.37 9.12
CA PRO A 28 -3.94 21.46 9.99
C PRO A 28 -4.88 20.53 9.22
N ALA A 29 -4.90 19.25 9.58
CA ALA A 29 -5.70 18.24 8.86
C ALA A 29 -7.20 18.53 8.83
N GLN A 30 -7.71 19.22 9.85
CA GLN A 30 -9.11 19.67 9.94
C GLN A 30 -9.47 20.61 8.78
N LEU A 31 -8.49 21.34 8.24
CA LEU A 31 -8.68 22.22 7.09
C LEU A 31 -8.71 21.45 5.77
N HIS A 32 -8.47 20.13 5.73
CA HIS A 32 -8.46 19.38 4.47
C HIS A 32 -9.76 19.58 3.68
N ALA A 33 -10.91 19.40 4.31
CA ALA A 33 -12.20 19.59 3.64
C ALA A 33 -12.38 21.03 3.15
N ALA A 34 -11.96 22.03 3.94
CA ALA A 34 -12.03 23.44 3.58
C ALA A 34 -11.06 23.80 2.43
N ILE A 35 -9.84 23.25 2.44
CA ILE A 35 -8.83 23.43 1.39
C ILE A 35 -9.29 22.78 0.09
N ILE A 36 -9.76 21.54 0.13
CA ILE A 36 -10.32 20.86 -1.04
C ILE A 36 -11.54 21.62 -1.56
N SER A 37 -12.44 22.08 -0.70
CA SER A 37 -13.58 22.91 -1.09
C SER A 37 -13.13 24.22 -1.75
N ARG A 38 -12.13 24.91 -1.17
CA ARG A 38 -11.61 26.15 -1.74
C ARG A 38 -10.89 25.94 -3.06
N LEU A 39 -10.15 24.85 -3.21
CA LEU A 39 -9.51 24.46 -4.47
C LEU A 39 -10.55 24.10 -5.52
N LYS A 40 -11.60 23.35 -5.14
CA LYS A 40 -12.75 23.07 -6.01
C LYS A 40 -13.40 24.37 -6.48
N ILE A 41 -13.65 25.33 -5.59
CA ILE A 41 -14.16 26.67 -5.95
C ILE A 41 -13.20 27.40 -6.90
N MET A 42 -11.90 27.44 -6.58
CA MET A 42 -10.89 28.12 -7.40
C MET A 42 -10.73 27.47 -8.78
N ALA A 43 -10.96 26.17 -8.88
CA ALA A 43 -10.99 25.39 -10.12
C ALA A 43 -12.37 25.37 -10.79
N ASN A 44 -13.32 26.18 -10.31
CA ASN A 44 -14.69 26.28 -10.81
C ASN A 44 -15.45 24.93 -10.83
N MET A 45 -15.13 24.03 -9.89
CA MET A 45 -15.77 22.71 -9.71
C MET A 45 -16.99 22.81 -8.78
N ASP A 46 -18.03 22.04 -9.10
CA ASP A 46 -19.22 21.95 -8.26
C ASP A 46 -18.91 21.23 -6.93
N ILE A 47 -19.23 21.90 -5.83
CA ILE A 47 -18.95 21.48 -4.46
C ILE A 47 -20.12 20.65 -3.88
N ALA A 48 -21.30 20.72 -4.49
CA ALA A 48 -22.50 20.00 -4.08
C ALA A 48 -22.56 18.57 -4.66
N VAL A 49 -21.73 18.24 -5.65
CA VAL A 49 -21.71 16.92 -6.26
C VAL A 49 -21.11 15.90 -5.29
N GLN A 50 -22.00 15.07 -4.76
CA GLN A 50 -21.69 13.86 -4.00
C GLN A 50 -21.52 12.69 -4.98
N HIS A 51 -20.47 11.88 -4.78
CA HIS A 51 -20.13 10.62 -5.45
C HIS A 51 -21.00 10.27 -6.69
N ASP A 52 -20.64 10.80 -7.86
CA ASP A 52 -21.30 10.43 -9.11
C ASP A 52 -20.75 9.07 -9.58
N GLU A 53 -21.42 8.00 -9.17
CA GLU A 53 -21.12 6.62 -9.56
C GLU A 53 -21.07 6.46 -11.09
N ARG A 54 -21.86 7.24 -11.83
CA ARG A 54 -21.85 7.21 -13.29
C ARG A 54 -20.55 7.81 -13.85
N ALA A 55 -20.09 8.94 -13.30
CA ALA A 55 -18.83 9.54 -13.71
C ALA A 55 -17.64 8.63 -13.39
N GLU A 56 -17.65 7.98 -12.22
CA GLU A 56 -16.62 7.02 -11.83
C GLU A 56 -16.60 5.80 -12.77
N ASN A 57 -17.77 5.26 -13.11
CA ASN A 57 -17.86 4.16 -14.07
C ASN A 57 -17.32 4.56 -15.45
N CYS A 58 -17.63 5.77 -15.93
CA CYS A 58 -17.06 6.28 -17.18
C CYS A 58 -15.53 6.42 -17.10
N MET A 59 -15.01 6.99 -16.02
CA MET A 59 -13.57 7.14 -15.80
C MET A 59 -12.85 5.79 -15.74
N ASN A 60 -13.41 4.82 -15.03
CA ASN A 60 -12.85 3.47 -14.92
C ASN A 60 -12.86 2.76 -16.29
N ALA A 61 -13.97 2.84 -17.03
CA ALA A 61 -14.06 2.27 -18.37
C ALA A 61 -13.09 2.94 -19.36
N MET A 62 -12.95 4.26 -19.31
CA MET A 62 -11.97 5.01 -20.09
C MET A 62 -10.55 4.54 -19.78
N ASN A 63 -10.17 4.49 -18.50
CA ASN A 63 -8.86 4.00 -18.07
C ASN A 63 -8.59 2.57 -18.53
N LEU A 64 -9.56 1.66 -18.34
CA LEU A 64 -9.41 0.28 -18.74
C LEU A 64 -9.20 0.13 -20.25
N ASN A 65 -9.93 0.90 -21.06
CA ASN A 65 -9.76 0.89 -22.51
C ASN A 65 -8.39 1.45 -22.94
N ARG A 66 -7.91 2.52 -22.28
CA ARG A 66 -6.55 3.07 -22.51
C ARG A 66 -5.47 2.04 -22.16
N HIS A 67 -5.54 1.44 -20.99
CA HIS A 67 -4.60 0.42 -20.52
C HIS A 67 -4.58 -0.84 -21.41
N ARG A 68 -5.74 -1.21 -21.96
CA ARG A 68 -5.87 -2.32 -22.92
C ARG A 68 -5.58 -1.94 -24.36
N MET A 69 -5.32 -0.65 -24.63
CA MET A 69 -5.12 -0.10 -25.97
C MET A 69 -6.22 -0.48 -26.96
N ILE A 70 -7.48 -0.41 -26.52
CA ILE A 70 -8.63 -0.64 -27.39
C ILE A 70 -8.76 0.54 -28.36
N GLU A 71 -8.98 0.27 -29.64
CA GLU A 71 -9.24 1.31 -30.67
C GLU A 71 -10.41 2.19 -30.26
N TYR A 72 -10.24 3.52 -30.36
CA TYR A 72 -11.20 4.50 -29.86
C TYR A 72 -12.59 4.27 -30.46
N GLU A 73 -12.66 3.89 -31.73
CA GLU A 73 -13.87 3.60 -32.49
C GLU A 73 -14.72 2.49 -31.84
N LEU A 74 -14.09 1.54 -31.16
CA LEU A 74 -14.75 0.43 -30.48
C LEU A 74 -15.26 0.78 -29.08
N TRP A 75 -14.96 1.98 -28.57
CA TRP A 75 -15.37 2.36 -27.22
C TRP A 75 -16.88 2.61 -27.15
N PRO A 76 -17.53 2.26 -26.03
CA PRO A 76 -18.93 2.60 -25.83
C PRO A 76 -19.17 4.11 -25.92
N LEU A 77 -20.28 4.51 -26.55
CA LEU A 77 -20.58 5.93 -26.81
C LEU A 77 -20.57 6.79 -25.53
N TYR A 78 -21.05 6.24 -24.41
CA TYR A 78 -21.04 6.96 -23.13
C TYR A 78 -19.61 7.22 -22.61
N VAL A 79 -18.67 6.30 -22.87
CA VAL A 79 -17.24 6.47 -22.51
C VAL A 79 -16.60 7.50 -23.44
N LYS A 80 -16.90 7.46 -24.75
CA LYS A 80 -16.42 8.46 -25.73
C LYS A 80 -16.82 9.87 -25.34
N ASN A 81 -18.11 10.09 -25.11
CA ASN A 81 -18.65 11.39 -24.71
C ASN A 81 -18.03 11.91 -23.40
N PHE A 82 -17.74 11.02 -22.46
CA PHE A 82 -17.03 11.38 -21.23
C PHE A 82 -15.57 11.72 -21.52
N THR A 83 -14.89 10.89 -22.30
CA THR A 83 -13.47 11.05 -22.67
C THR A 83 -13.24 12.38 -23.36
N GLU A 84 -14.07 12.74 -24.34
CA GLU A 84 -13.96 14.03 -25.05
C GLU A 84 -14.02 15.23 -24.10
N LYS A 85 -14.95 15.20 -23.13
CA LYS A 85 -15.06 16.25 -22.12
C LYS A 85 -13.88 16.25 -21.15
N TRP A 86 -13.44 15.07 -20.73
CA TRP A 86 -12.32 14.90 -19.82
C TRP A 86 -11.01 15.39 -20.44
N GLU A 87 -10.73 15.00 -21.68
CA GLU A 87 -9.55 15.43 -22.44
C GLU A 87 -9.60 16.93 -22.73
N ALA A 88 -10.75 17.49 -23.10
CA ALA A 88 -10.91 18.93 -23.30
C ALA A 88 -10.60 19.71 -22.01
N TRP A 89 -11.18 19.30 -20.88
CA TRP A 89 -10.93 19.92 -19.58
C TRP A 89 -9.46 19.82 -19.15
N LYS A 90 -8.83 18.64 -19.34
CA LYS A 90 -7.40 18.45 -19.07
C LYS A 90 -6.54 19.36 -19.93
N ALA A 91 -6.85 19.49 -21.22
CA ALA A 91 -6.13 20.35 -22.15
C ALA A 91 -6.25 21.83 -21.77
N GLU A 92 -7.46 22.31 -21.46
CA GLU A 92 -7.71 23.68 -20.99
C GLU A 92 -7.00 23.99 -19.67
N SER A 93 -6.91 22.99 -18.79
CA SER A 93 -6.27 23.12 -17.47
C SER A 93 -4.76 22.86 -17.48
N ASN A 94 -4.19 22.45 -18.62
CA ASN A 94 -2.81 21.97 -18.76
C ASN A 94 -2.46 20.86 -17.75
N TYR A 95 -3.36 19.88 -17.61
CA TYR A 95 -3.23 18.75 -16.69
C TYR A 95 -3.00 17.43 -17.42
N MET A 96 -2.32 16.52 -16.73
CA MET A 96 -2.14 15.12 -17.13
C MET A 96 -2.63 14.22 -15.99
N ASP A 97 -3.38 13.18 -16.35
CA ASP A 97 -3.68 12.08 -15.44
C ASP A 97 -2.57 11.00 -15.47
N PHE A 98 -2.66 10.02 -14.57
CA PHE A 98 -1.62 8.99 -14.45
C PHE A 98 -1.43 8.17 -15.73
N THR A 99 -2.52 7.88 -16.45
CA THR A 99 -2.47 7.11 -17.68
C THR A 99 -1.84 7.94 -18.80
N ASP A 100 -2.08 9.26 -18.82
CA ASP A 100 -1.42 10.18 -19.76
C ASP A 100 0.10 10.17 -19.61
N LEU A 101 0.64 9.99 -18.41
CA LEU A 101 2.09 9.90 -18.20
C LEU A 101 2.68 8.71 -18.96
N ILE A 102 2.00 7.56 -18.94
CA ILE A 102 2.42 6.34 -19.65
C ILE A 102 2.25 6.53 -21.16
N ILE A 103 1.09 7.07 -21.60
CA ILE A 103 0.83 7.37 -23.02
C ILE A 103 1.86 8.36 -23.56
N HIS A 104 2.23 9.38 -22.78
CA HIS A 104 3.23 10.36 -23.17
C HIS A 104 4.60 9.70 -23.34
N GLY A 105 5.00 8.84 -22.40
CA GLY A 105 6.22 8.04 -22.53
C GLY A 105 6.20 7.21 -23.82
N TYR A 106 5.09 6.52 -24.10
CA TYR A 106 4.95 5.67 -25.28
C TYR A 106 4.99 6.46 -26.60
N LYS A 107 4.29 7.59 -26.66
CA LYS A 107 4.17 8.39 -27.89
C LYS A 107 5.41 9.24 -28.17
N ASN A 108 6.02 9.82 -27.14
CA ASN A 108 6.99 10.90 -27.31
C ASN A 108 8.42 10.53 -26.93
N MET A 109 8.64 9.36 -26.32
CA MET A 109 9.98 8.91 -25.92
C MET A 109 10.36 7.64 -26.68
N GLU A 110 11.51 7.67 -27.35
CA GLU A 110 12.03 6.49 -28.05
C GLU A 110 12.76 5.53 -27.11
N SER A 111 13.40 6.06 -26.06
CA SER A 111 14.12 5.29 -25.04
C SER A 111 13.66 5.64 -23.64
N ALA A 112 13.96 4.75 -22.69
CA ALA A 112 13.77 5.03 -21.27
C ALA A 112 14.66 6.20 -20.83
N PRO A 113 14.22 7.02 -19.85
CA PRO A 113 15.04 8.08 -19.29
C PRO A 113 16.43 7.57 -18.88
N GLY A 114 17.48 8.28 -19.30
CA GLY A 114 18.86 7.89 -19.03
C GLY A 114 19.48 6.92 -20.04
N ILE A 115 18.72 6.48 -21.05
CA ILE A 115 19.19 5.64 -22.18
C ILE A 115 19.97 4.41 -21.65
N PRO A 116 19.33 3.54 -20.87
CA PRO A 116 20.00 2.40 -20.27
C PRO A 116 20.39 1.36 -21.32
N GLU A 117 21.57 0.77 -21.17
CA GLU A 117 21.98 -0.43 -21.94
C GLU A 117 21.18 -1.66 -21.51
N VAL A 118 20.74 -1.70 -20.24
CA VAL A 118 20.00 -2.83 -19.67
C VAL A 118 18.70 -2.34 -19.01
N LEU A 119 17.57 -2.88 -19.45
CA LEU A 119 16.26 -2.64 -18.86
C LEU A 119 15.77 -3.90 -18.15
N ILE A 120 15.54 -3.79 -16.84
CA ILE A 120 15.00 -4.86 -16.01
C ILE A 120 13.59 -4.48 -15.58
N VAL A 121 12.65 -5.38 -15.80
CA VAL A 121 11.24 -5.19 -15.48
C VAL A 121 10.78 -6.36 -14.62
N ASP A 122 10.29 -6.05 -13.43
CA ASP A 122 9.78 -7.01 -12.46
C ASP A 122 8.25 -6.92 -12.38
N GLU A 123 7.61 -7.97 -11.89
CA GLU A 123 6.15 -8.09 -11.75
C GLU A 123 5.38 -7.85 -13.07
N CYS A 124 5.94 -8.27 -14.21
CA CYS A 124 5.35 -8.05 -15.53
C CYS A 124 3.92 -8.62 -15.67
N GLN A 125 3.56 -9.64 -14.88
CA GLN A 125 2.21 -10.22 -14.90
C GLN A 125 1.10 -9.22 -14.51
N ASP A 126 1.45 -8.16 -13.76
CA ASP A 126 0.50 -7.16 -13.27
C ASP A 126 0.48 -5.89 -14.14
N MET A 127 1.27 -5.87 -15.21
CA MET A 127 1.29 -4.76 -16.17
C MET A 127 0.16 -4.88 -17.19
N SER A 128 -0.37 -3.72 -17.55
CA SER A 128 -1.30 -3.56 -18.66
C SER A 128 -0.62 -3.64 -20.02
N LYS A 129 -1.40 -3.85 -21.08
CA LYS A 129 -0.89 -3.82 -22.47
C LYS A 129 -0.15 -2.53 -22.79
N LEU A 130 -0.69 -1.38 -22.41
CA LEU A 130 -0.04 -0.07 -22.62
C LEU A 130 1.34 0.02 -21.96
N GLU A 131 1.50 -0.52 -20.76
CA GLU A 131 2.77 -0.50 -20.04
C GLU A 131 3.78 -1.43 -20.70
N ILE A 132 3.35 -2.61 -21.15
CA ILE A 132 4.22 -3.55 -21.85
C ILE A 132 4.66 -3.01 -23.20
N GLU A 133 3.77 -2.40 -23.99
CA GLU A 133 4.15 -1.78 -25.26
C GLU A 133 5.15 -0.64 -25.07
N LEU A 134 5.04 0.12 -23.98
CA LEU A 134 6.06 1.10 -23.58
C LEU A 134 7.40 0.44 -23.27
N ILE A 135 7.41 -0.60 -22.43
CA ILE A 135 8.61 -1.34 -22.06
C ILE A 135 9.28 -1.96 -23.29
N HIS A 136 8.50 -2.55 -24.21
CA HIS A 136 9.03 -3.13 -25.44
C HIS A 136 9.56 -2.06 -26.38
N LYS A 137 8.91 -0.90 -26.47
CA LYS A 137 9.44 0.25 -27.23
C LYS A 137 10.80 0.67 -26.69
N TRP A 138 10.90 0.89 -25.38
CA TRP A 138 12.17 1.27 -24.75
C TRP A 138 13.23 0.17 -24.82
N GLY A 139 12.82 -1.10 -24.68
CA GLY A 139 13.69 -2.26 -24.76
C GLY A 139 14.38 -2.42 -26.12
N LYS A 140 13.79 -1.93 -27.22
CA LYS A 140 14.43 -1.89 -28.55
C LYS A 140 15.68 -1.01 -28.59
N THR A 141 15.82 -0.07 -27.66
CA THR A 141 16.98 0.81 -27.54
C THR A 141 18.02 0.31 -26.53
N CYS A 142 17.72 -0.80 -25.84
CA CYS A 142 18.61 -1.43 -24.87
C CYS A 142 19.34 -2.60 -25.53
N ASP A 143 20.53 -2.94 -25.04
CA ASP A 143 21.23 -4.17 -25.41
C ASP A 143 20.54 -5.39 -24.80
N ILE A 144 19.99 -5.24 -23.59
CA ILE A 144 19.30 -6.30 -22.86
C ILE A 144 17.97 -5.78 -22.29
N LEU A 145 16.88 -6.46 -22.62
CA LEU A 145 15.60 -6.37 -21.92
C LEU A 145 15.38 -7.67 -21.13
N LEU A 146 15.24 -7.55 -19.81
CA LEU A 146 14.91 -8.66 -18.91
C LEU A 146 13.54 -8.44 -18.30
N GLU A 147 12.61 -9.32 -18.62
CA GLU A 147 11.25 -9.34 -18.09
C GLU A 147 11.11 -10.49 -17.08
N ALA A 148 10.67 -10.18 -15.87
CA ALA A 148 10.44 -11.13 -14.80
C ALA A 148 8.99 -11.05 -14.30
N GLY A 149 8.41 -12.20 -14.00
CA GLY A 149 7.08 -12.30 -13.43
C GLY A 149 6.57 -13.73 -13.33
N ASP A 150 5.41 -13.88 -12.70
CA ASP A 150 4.73 -15.16 -12.51
C ASP A 150 3.25 -15.02 -12.92
N PRO A 151 2.82 -15.62 -14.04
CA PRO A 151 1.43 -15.57 -14.49
C PRO A 151 0.42 -16.05 -13.42
N ASP A 152 0.81 -16.99 -12.56
CA ASP A 152 -0.05 -17.52 -11.50
C ASP A 152 -0.24 -16.50 -10.34
N GLN A 153 0.49 -15.39 -10.34
CA GLN A 153 0.42 -14.31 -9.34
C GLN A 153 -0.27 -13.03 -9.83
N ALA A 154 -0.84 -13.03 -11.05
CA ALA A 154 -1.54 -11.87 -11.58
C ALA A 154 -2.84 -11.56 -10.82
N ILE A 155 -2.86 -10.47 -10.05
CA ILE A 155 -4.02 -10.07 -9.20
C ILE A 155 -4.57 -8.68 -9.55
N TYR A 156 -3.95 -7.95 -10.48
CA TYR A 156 -4.37 -6.60 -10.90
C TYR A 156 -5.17 -6.55 -12.21
N THR A 157 -5.81 -7.65 -12.63
CA THR A 157 -6.58 -7.71 -13.89
C THR A 157 -7.70 -6.66 -14.00
N TRP A 158 -8.27 -6.25 -12.88
CA TRP A 158 -9.26 -5.17 -12.78
C TRP A 158 -8.71 -3.79 -13.16
N ARG A 159 -7.39 -3.57 -13.08
CA ARG A 159 -6.69 -2.36 -13.58
C ARG A 159 -6.31 -2.45 -15.05
N GLY A 160 -6.60 -3.56 -15.71
CA GLY A 160 -6.20 -3.81 -17.10
C GLY A 160 -4.92 -4.62 -17.25
N ALA A 161 -4.36 -5.19 -16.17
CA ALA A 161 -3.27 -6.14 -16.26
C ALA A 161 -3.65 -7.34 -17.15
N ASN A 162 -2.72 -7.80 -17.98
CA ASN A 162 -2.93 -8.96 -18.83
C ASN A 162 -2.15 -10.18 -18.28
N PRO A 163 -2.81 -11.17 -17.66
CA PRO A 163 -2.13 -12.34 -17.12
C PRO A 163 -1.49 -13.22 -18.21
N ASN A 164 -1.96 -13.09 -19.46
CA ASN A 164 -1.46 -13.86 -20.58
C ASN A 164 -0.27 -13.20 -21.27
N ILE A 165 0.31 -12.14 -20.70
CA ILE A 165 1.35 -11.35 -21.35
C ILE A 165 2.55 -12.20 -21.81
N PHE A 166 2.95 -13.18 -20.99
CA PHE A 166 4.04 -14.10 -21.30
C PHE A 166 3.68 -15.10 -22.42
N ILE A 167 2.39 -15.42 -22.59
CA ILE A 167 1.89 -16.32 -23.63
C ILE A 167 1.76 -15.57 -24.96
N GLU A 168 1.20 -14.36 -24.91
CA GLU A 168 0.92 -13.53 -26.09
C GLU A 168 2.19 -12.97 -26.74
N ASN A 169 3.20 -12.63 -25.95
CA ASN A 169 4.45 -12.01 -26.43
C ASN A 169 5.36 -12.96 -27.23
N LYS A 170 5.03 -14.25 -27.34
CA LYS A 170 5.77 -15.27 -28.12
C LYS A 170 7.30 -15.19 -27.94
N ILE A 171 7.75 -15.03 -26.70
CA ILE A 171 9.17 -14.95 -26.38
C ILE A 171 9.85 -16.24 -26.87
N PRO A 172 10.95 -16.17 -27.66
CA PRO A 172 11.67 -17.35 -28.11
C PRO A 172 12.08 -18.23 -26.95
N GLU A 173 11.99 -19.55 -27.08
CA GLU A 173 12.24 -20.48 -25.98
C GLU A 173 13.67 -20.36 -25.41
N ASN A 174 14.65 -20.06 -26.26
CA ASN A 174 16.05 -19.81 -25.85
C ASN A 174 16.22 -18.57 -24.95
N ASN A 175 15.24 -17.67 -24.95
CA ASN A 175 15.23 -16.46 -24.13
C ASN A 175 14.36 -16.62 -22.88
N LYS A 176 13.76 -17.79 -22.65
CA LYS A 176 13.00 -18.08 -21.43
C LYS A 176 13.86 -18.82 -20.41
N LYS A 177 13.73 -18.42 -19.16
CA LYS A 177 14.40 -19.08 -18.03
C LYS A 177 13.42 -19.29 -16.88
N TYR A 178 13.07 -20.55 -16.63
CA TYR A 178 12.19 -20.93 -15.53
C TYR A 178 12.99 -21.13 -14.23
N LEU A 179 12.59 -20.42 -13.17
CA LEU A 179 13.16 -20.60 -11.84
C LEU A 179 12.41 -21.71 -11.08
N ARG A 180 12.94 -22.93 -11.16
CA ARG A 180 12.27 -24.14 -10.63
C ARG A 180 12.55 -24.46 -9.16
N GLN A 181 13.20 -23.56 -8.41
CA GLN A 181 13.50 -23.76 -6.99
C GLN A 181 12.96 -22.59 -6.16
N SER A 182 12.02 -22.86 -5.26
CA SER A 182 11.59 -21.90 -4.26
C SER A 182 12.54 -21.93 -3.07
N TYR A 183 13.08 -20.78 -2.71
CA TYR A 183 13.85 -20.61 -1.47
C TYR A 183 12.98 -20.08 -0.32
N ARG A 184 11.68 -19.87 -0.57
CA ARG A 184 10.71 -19.29 0.37
C ARG A 184 9.76 -20.34 0.95
N LEU A 185 9.24 -21.24 0.11
CA LEU A 185 8.11 -22.10 0.47
C LEU A 185 8.57 -23.45 1.05
N PRO A 186 8.13 -23.83 2.27
CA PRO A 186 8.30 -25.18 2.81
C PRO A 186 7.45 -26.22 2.05
N GLU A 187 7.77 -27.50 2.23
CA GLU A 187 7.13 -28.64 1.56
C GLU A 187 5.61 -28.70 1.78
N ALA A 188 5.14 -28.61 3.02
CA ALA A 188 3.72 -28.68 3.36
C ALA A 188 2.91 -27.52 2.75
N VAL A 189 3.51 -26.33 2.66
CA VAL A 189 2.88 -25.14 2.06
C VAL A 189 2.81 -25.31 0.55
N HIS A 190 3.88 -25.79 -0.07
CA HIS A 190 3.92 -26.07 -1.51
C HIS A 190 2.88 -27.13 -1.91
N GLU A 191 2.74 -28.22 -1.15
CA GLU A 191 1.70 -29.22 -1.35
C GLU A 191 0.29 -28.64 -1.27
N TYR A 192 0.07 -27.72 -0.32
CA TYR A 192 -1.21 -27.07 -0.17
C TYR A 192 -1.54 -26.15 -1.36
N ILE A 193 -0.58 -25.33 -1.79
CA ILE A 193 -0.74 -24.41 -2.93
C ILE A 193 -1.00 -25.18 -4.24
N ARG A 194 -0.35 -26.32 -4.45
CA ARG A 194 -0.57 -27.16 -5.64
C ARG A 194 -2.02 -27.60 -5.82
N LYS A 195 -2.81 -27.70 -4.72
CA LYS A 195 -4.24 -28.01 -4.80
C LYS A 195 -5.05 -26.88 -5.43
N TRP A 196 -4.61 -25.63 -5.24
CA TRP A 196 -5.26 -24.43 -5.79
C TRP A 196 -4.81 -24.14 -7.22
N ILE A 197 -3.51 -24.20 -7.48
CA ILE A 197 -2.94 -23.89 -8.81
C ILE A 197 -3.54 -24.80 -9.90
N ARG A 198 -3.79 -26.09 -9.59
CA ARG A 198 -4.40 -27.04 -10.53
C ARG A 198 -5.82 -26.69 -10.99
N ILE A 199 -6.49 -25.76 -10.31
CA ILE A 199 -7.85 -25.31 -10.67
C ILE A 199 -7.79 -24.24 -11.77
N ILE A 200 -6.66 -23.55 -11.90
CA ILE A 200 -6.47 -22.48 -12.88
C ILE A 200 -6.29 -23.10 -14.27
N LYS A 201 -7.19 -22.78 -15.21
CA LYS A 201 -7.23 -23.39 -16.56
C LYS A 201 -6.31 -22.73 -17.58
N ALA A 202 -6.11 -21.42 -17.48
CA ALA A 202 -5.32 -20.63 -18.42
C ALA A 202 -3.96 -20.31 -17.79
N ARG A 203 -3.06 -21.31 -17.77
CA ARG A 203 -1.70 -21.17 -17.24
C ARG A 203 -0.70 -22.02 -18.01
N GLU A 204 0.55 -21.63 -17.94
CA GLU A 204 1.67 -22.48 -18.32
C GLU A 204 2.07 -23.33 -17.11
N ASP A 205 2.19 -24.65 -17.28
CA ASP A 205 2.53 -25.53 -16.17
C ASP A 205 4.03 -25.52 -15.86
N VAL A 206 4.44 -24.55 -15.05
CA VAL A 206 5.82 -24.45 -14.56
C VAL A 206 5.93 -25.10 -13.19
N GLU A 207 6.41 -26.35 -13.17
CA GLU A 207 6.72 -27.03 -11.90
C GLU A 207 7.95 -26.43 -11.22
N PHE A 208 7.82 -26.14 -9.91
CA PHE A 208 8.92 -25.72 -9.04
C PHE A 208 8.99 -26.57 -7.75
N LYS A 209 10.17 -26.61 -7.13
CA LYS A 209 10.47 -27.37 -5.91
C LYS A 209 10.37 -26.48 -4.66
N PRO A 210 9.90 -26.99 -3.52
CA PRO A 210 9.96 -26.28 -2.25
C PRO A 210 11.39 -26.17 -1.72
N ARG A 211 11.60 -25.30 -0.74
CA ARG A 211 12.81 -25.30 0.10
C ARG A 211 12.86 -26.57 0.94
N ASN A 212 14.07 -27.04 1.25
CA ASN A 212 14.31 -28.13 2.20
C ASN A 212 13.92 -27.75 3.64
N ALA A 213 12.61 -27.76 3.91
CA ALA A 213 12.00 -27.56 5.21
C ALA A 213 10.56 -28.09 5.15
N SER A 214 10.13 -28.88 6.14
CA SER A 214 8.79 -29.49 6.12
C SER A 214 7.67 -28.45 6.20
N GLY A 215 7.75 -27.52 7.17
CA GLY A 215 6.70 -26.54 7.43
C GLY A 215 5.36 -27.18 7.86
N SER A 216 4.30 -26.38 7.93
CA SER A 216 2.96 -26.88 8.26
C SER A 216 1.85 -25.98 7.71
N VAL A 217 0.70 -26.55 7.40
CA VAL A 217 -0.54 -25.82 7.08
C VAL A 217 -1.64 -26.32 8.00
N LYS A 218 -2.28 -25.40 8.72
CA LYS A 218 -3.39 -25.69 9.64
C LYS A 218 -4.61 -24.87 9.24
N ARG A 219 -5.76 -25.51 9.16
CA ARG A 219 -7.05 -24.80 9.17
C ARG A 219 -7.46 -24.63 10.62
N MET A 220 -7.89 -23.43 10.97
CA MET A 220 -8.33 -23.07 12.30
C MET A 220 -9.78 -22.60 12.24
N ASP A 221 -10.52 -22.81 13.32
CA ASP A 221 -11.88 -22.30 13.48
C ASP A 221 -11.81 -20.88 14.04
N ALA A 222 -11.25 -19.96 13.25
CA ALA A 222 -11.15 -18.55 13.58
C ALA A 222 -11.81 -17.74 12.46
N SER A 223 -12.53 -16.69 12.83
CA SER A 223 -13.09 -15.74 11.87
C SER A 223 -12.59 -14.34 12.16
N TYR A 224 -12.78 -13.43 11.21
CA TYR A 224 -12.46 -12.03 11.44
C TYR A 224 -13.40 -11.36 12.47
N LEU A 225 -14.53 -12.00 12.80
CA LEU A 225 -15.46 -11.56 13.85
C LEU A 225 -15.10 -12.15 15.21
N GLU A 226 -14.60 -13.38 15.21
CA GLU A 226 -14.19 -14.14 16.39
C GLU A 226 -12.70 -14.54 16.25
N PRO A 227 -11.78 -13.58 16.46
CA PRO A 227 -10.37 -13.80 16.16
C PRO A 227 -9.58 -14.45 17.31
N ASP A 228 -10.22 -14.76 18.45
CA ASP A 228 -9.49 -15.23 19.65
C ASP A 228 -8.57 -16.43 19.38
N PRO A 229 -8.97 -17.47 18.62
CA PRO A 229 -8.05 -18.58 18.30
C PRO A 229 -6.82 -18.16 17.47
N LEU A 230 -6.95 -17.13 16.62
CA LEU A 230 -5.83 -16.55 15.89
C LEU A 230 -4.90 -15.77 16.83
N ILE A 231 -5.48 -15.05 17.80
CA ILE A 231 -4.72 -14.27 18.78
C ILE A 231 -3.89 -15.18 19.69
N ASP A 232 -4.44 -16.32 20.10
CA ASP A 232 -3.71 -17.32 20.90
C ASP A 232 -2.48 -17.86 20.15
N ILE A 233 -2.63 -18.16 18.86
CA ILE A 233 -1.50 -18.56 18.01
C ILE A 233 -0.47 -17.43 17.91
N CYS A 234 -0.89 -16.18 17.75
CA CYS A 234 0.03 -15.05 17.73
C CYS A 234 0.84 -14.94 19.03
N LYS A 235 0.22 -15.18 20.19
CA LYS A 235 0.89 -15.20 21.49
C LYS A 235 1.93 -16.32 21.55
N GLU A 236 1.55 -17.54 21.16
CA GLU A 236 2.44 -18.69 21.14
C GLU A 236 3.66 -18.45 20.23
N GLN A 237 3.44 -17.97 19.00
CA GLN A 237 4.53 -17.68 18.07
C GLN A 237 5.44 -16.56 18.60
N MET A 238 4.87 -15.52 19.23
CA MET A 238 5.65 -14.44 19.81
C MET A 238 6.48 -14.91 21.01
N ALA A 239 5.94 -15.80 21.84
CA ALA A 239 6.67 -16.42 22.96
C ALA A 239 7.86 -17.25 22.48
N ASP A 240 7.74 -17.89 21.31
CA ASP A 240 8.82 -18.58 20.60
C ASP A 240 9.83 -17.63 19.91
N GLY A 241 9.66 -16.30 20.04
CA GLY A 241 10.52 -15.31 19.38
C GLY A 241 10.28 -15.15 17.87
N LYS A 242 9.15 -15.65 17.36
CA LYS A 242 8.80 -15.58 15.93
C LYS A 242 7.91 -14.38 15.63
N THR A 243 7.95 -13.93 14.38
CA THR A 243 7.04 -12.90 13.86
C THR A 243 5.87 -13.53 13.11
N THR A 244 4.67 -12.95 13.26
CA THR A 244 3.46 -13.40 12.55
C THR A 244 2.95 -12.31 11.61
N MET A 245 2.59 -12.68 10.37
CA MET A 245 1.91 -11.79 9.42
C MET A 245 0.46 -12.23 9.23
N ILE A 246 -0.48 -11.30 9.41
CA ILE A 246 -1.91 -11.53 9.19
C ILE A 246 -2.30 -10.85 7.87
N LEU A 247 -2.82 -11.63 6.93
CA LEU A 247 -3.36 -11.15 5.66
C LEU A 247 -4.88 -11.33 5.65
N ALA A 248 -5.60 -10.35 5.12
CA ALA A 248 -7.04 -10.40 4.93
C ALA A 248 -7.41 -9.75 3.60
N SER A 249 -8.48 -10.24 2.96
CA SER A 249 -8.93 -9.73 1.66
C SER A 249 -9.36 -8.27 1.70
N CYS A 250 -9.96 -7.83 2.82
CA CYS A 250 -10.47 -6.48 2.99
C CYS A 250 -10.01 -5.86 4.33
N GLY A 251 -9.68 -4.57 4.32
CA GLY A 251 -9.20 -3.86 5.52
C GLY A 251 -10.18 -3.86 6.70
N TYR A 252 -11.50 -3.95 6.45
CA TYR A 252 -12.49 -4.03 7.53
C TYR A 252 -12.40 -5.34 8.32
N MET A 253 -11.92 -6.43 7.72
CA MET A 253 -11.76 -7.72 8.40
C MET A 253 -10.71 -7.63 9.53
N LEU A 254 -9.76 -6.70 9.40
CA LEU A 254 -8.73 -6.50 10.42
C LEU A 254 -9.20 -5.64 11.60
N VAL A 255 -10.41 -5.05 11.56
CA VAL A 255 -10.92 -4.17 12.64
C VAL A 255 -10.91 -4.88 13.99
N GLN A 256 -11.58 -6.04 14.08
CA GLN A 256 -11.73 -6.77 15.33
C GLN A 256 -10.42 -7.42 15.77
N ILE A 257 -9.65 -7.96 14.80
CA ILE A 257 -8.31 -8.50 15.05
C ILE A 257 -7.43 -7.44 15.73
N ILE A 258 -7.39 -6.21 15.19
CA ILE A 258 -6.63 -5.11 15.79
C ILE A 258 -7.15 -4.73 17.18
N ALA A 259 -8.47 -4.72 17.37
CA ALA A 259 -9.04 -4.44 18.68
C ALA A 259 -8.61 -5.48 19.72
N ARG A 260 -8.59 -6.77 19.35
CA ARG A 260 -8.14 -7.86 20.22
C ARG A 260 -6.64 -7.85 20.46
N LEU A 261 -5.81 -7.64 19.43
CA LEU A 261 -4.37 -7.43 19.59
C LEU A 261 -4.07 -6.30 20.59
N LYS A 262 -4.79 -5.16 20.49
CA LYS A 262 -4.68 -4.06 21.46
C LYS A 262 -5.13 -4.47 22.86
N GLY A 263 -6.25 -5.18 22.98
CA GLY A 263 -6.79 -5.64 24.25
C GLY A 263 -5.86 -6.59 24.99
N GLU A 264 -5.14 -7.44 24.25
CA GLU A 264 -4.14 -8.38 24.78
C GLU A 264 -2.74 -7.77 24.92
N GLY A 265 -2.54 -6.50 24.55
CA GLY A 265 -1.23 -5.84 24.62
C GLY A 265 -0.20 -6.38 23.62
N LEU A 266 -0.63 -7.04 22.55
CA LEU A 266 0.27 -7.60 21.53
C LEU A 266 0.76 -6.51 20.57
N PRO A 267 2.08 -6.35 20.38
CA PRO A 267 2.61 -5.39 19.44
C PRO A 267 2.31 -5.80 17.99
N PHE A 268 1.89 -4.84 17.18
CA PHE A 268 1.65 -5.05 15.75
C PHE A 268 2.03 -3.81 14.94
N TYR A 269 2.29 -4.04 13.66
CA TYR A 269 2.77 -3.02 12.72
C TYR A 269 2.31 -3.37 11.30
N ASN A 270 1.94 -2.36 10.52
CA ASN A 270 1.67 -2.46 9.08
C ASN A 270 2.75 -1.67 8.30
N PRO A 271 3.68 -2.38 7.62
CA PRO A 271 4.76 -1.75 6.84
C PRO A 271 4.26 -0.97 5.63
N PHE A 272 3.07 -1.25 5.14
CA PHE A 272 2.50 -0.62 3.96
C PHE A 272 1.68 0.64 4.29
N SER A 273 1.37 0.88 5.56
CA SER A 273 0.59 2.05 6.02
C SER A 273 1.28 2.79 7.17
N THR A 274 2.57 3.08 7.00
CA THR A 274 3.47 3.64 8.03
C THR A 274 3.10 5.01 8.58
N LYS A 275 1.99 5.63 8.20
CA LYS A 275 1.52 6.90 8.81
C LYS A 275 0.20 6.76 9.54
N ASN A 276 -0.46 5.62 9.40
CA ASN A 276 -1.78 5.40 9.91
C ASN A 276 -1.68 4.82 11.33
N ALA A 277 -2.09 5.63 12.30
CA ALA A 277 -2.00 5.30 13.73
C ALA A 277 -2.93 4.14 14.13
N ARG A 278 -3.99 3.87 13.35
CA ARG A 278 -4.85 2.69 13.56
C ARG A 278 -4.07 1.39 13.33
N TRP A 279 -3.25 1.37 12.29
CA TRP A 279 -2.42 0.22 11.93
C TRP A 279 -1.08 0.17 12.67
N ASN A 280 -0.63 1.32 13.19
CA ASN A 280 0.69 1.48 13.78
C ASN A 280 0.62 2.29 15.08
N PRO A 281 0.10 1.72 16.18
CA PRO A 281 -0.17 2.45 17.42
C PRO A 281 1.10 2.90 18.17
N LEU A 282 2.25 2.28 17.87
CA LEU A 282 3.52 2.55 18.54
C LEU A 282 4.41 3.57 17.82
N GLN A 283 3.87 4.34 16.88
CA GLN A 283 4.66 5.35 16.16
C GLN A 283 4.97 6.58 17.01
N ARG A 284 6.26 6.97 17.01
CA ARG A 284 6.71 8.25 17.57
C ARG A 284 6.39 9.38 16.61
N ILE A 285 5.58 10.34 17.05
CA ILE A 285 5.35 11.61 16.34
C ILE A 285 6.08 12.71 17.11
N ARG A 286 7.02 13.41 16.45
CA ARG A 286 7.76 14.52 17.07
C ARG A 286 6.78 15.56 17.64
N LYS A 287 7.02 16.00 18.89
CA LYS A 287 6.26 17.02 19.65
C LYS A 287 4.93 16.58 20.31
N ARG A 288 4.54 15.30 20.29
CA ARG A 288 3.34 14.82 21.01
C ARG A 288 3.68 13.57 21.84
N VAL A 289 3.17 13.50 23.07
CA VAL A 289 3.28 12.30 23.90
C VAL A 289 2.37 11.22 23.33
N MET A 290 2.95 10.15 22.81
CA MET A 290 2.25 9.04 22.16
C MET A 290 2.12 7.83 23.09
N PRO A 291 1.23 6.85 22.80
CA PRO A 291 1.14 5.60 23.57
C PRO A 291 2.49 4.91 23.76
N VAL A 292 3.36 4.90 22.73
CA VAL A 292 4.73 4.34 22.83
C VAL A 292 5.60 5.06 23.87
N ASP A 293 5.48 6.38 24.01
CA ASP A 293 6.26 7.14 24.99
C ASP A 293 5.78 6.86 26.43
N ARG A 294 4.50 6.50 26.57
CA ARG A 294 3.89 6.14 27.85
C ARG A 294 4.21 4.69 28.24
N VAL A 295 4.23 3.77 27.27
CA VAL A 295 4.69 2.39 27.47
C VAL A 295 6.18 2.37 27.78
N ALA A 296 7.00 3.10 27.02
CA ALA A 296 8.43 3.24 27.30
C ALA A 296 8.70 3.86 28.67
N ALA A 297 7.93 4.88 29.07
CA ALA A 297 7.97 5.42 30.42
C ALA A 297 7.64 4.33 31.46
N PHE A 298 6.53 3.59 31.28
CA PHE A 298 6.13 2.52 32.19
C PHE A 298 7.17 1.41 32.34
N MET A 299 7.85 1.02 31.25
CA MET A 299 8.84 -0.06 31.27
C MET A 299 10.24 0.37 31.73
N ALA A 300 10.51 1.68 31.89
CA ALA A 300 11.83 2.17 32.27
C ALA A 300 12.36 1.67 33.64
N PRO A 301 11.54 1.57 34.72
CA PRO A 301 11.99 1.05 36.00
C PRO A 301 11.88 -0.48 36.00
N HIS A 302 13.01 -1.18 35.91
CA HIS A 302 13.10 -2.63 36.10
C HIS A 302 14.48 -3.01 36.65
N GLU A 303 14.55 -3.98 37.57
CA GLU A 303 15.77 -4.41 38.30
C GLU A 303 16.75 -5.29 37.47
N SER A 304 16.59 -5.45 36.16
CA SER A 304 17.47 -6.32 35.34
C SER A 304 18.73 -5.57 34.86
N ASN A 305 19.46 -5.97 33.80
CA ASN A 305 20.62 -5.25 33.21
C ASN A 305 20.45 -4.89 31.70
N ASP A 306 19.24 -4.56 31.24
CA ASP A 306 18.88 -4.29 29.84
C ASP A 306 19.01 -2.80 29.43
N GLU A 307 19.23 -2.50 28.15
CA GLU A 307 19.54 -1.13 27.66
C GLU A 307 18.38 -0.10 27.83
N PHE A 308 17.19 -0.55 28.21
CA PHE A 308 16.02 0.31 28.48
C PHE A 308 15.96 0.85 29.92
N GLN A 309 17.04 0.67 30.68
CA GLN A 309 17.06 0.87 32.11
C GLN A 309 17.45 2.27 32.53
N ARG A 310 16.53 2.87 33.26
CA ARG A 310 16.78 4.06 34.03
C ARG A 310 15.63 4.27 34.99
N GLU A 311 15.92 4.87 36.12
CA GLU A 311 14.87 5.42 36.96
C GLU A 311 13.96 6.35 36.13
N TRP A 312 12.71 6.45 36.57
CA TRP A 312 11.81 7.44 36.01
C TRP A 312 12.42 8.83 36.11
N ASN A 313 12.59 9.45 34.94
CA ASN A 313 12.83 10.87 34.91
C ASN A 313 11.47 11.58 34.95
N ARG A 314 11.54 12.90 35.11
CA ARG A 314 10.35 13.75 35.17
C ARG A 314 9.42 13.60 33.96
N GLN A 315 9.98 13.38 32.78
CA GLN A 315 9.22 13.22 31.55
C GLN A 315 8.44 11.89 31.54
N ASP A 316 9.00 10.81 32.07
CA ASP A 316 8.30 9.53 32.20
C ASP A 316 7.10 9.64 33.13
N PHE A 317 7.30 10.29 34.28
CA PHE A 317 6.23 10.54 35.24
C PHE A 317 5.11 11.39 34.61
N LYS A 318 5.46 12.47 33.91
CA LYS A 318 4.51 13.30 33.15
C LYS A 318 3.73 12.49 32.10
N ASN A 319 4.44 11.66 31.32
CA ASN A 319 3.84 10.83 30.28
C ASN A 319 2.86 9.80 30.87
N TRP A 320 3.26 9.14 31.95
CA TRP A 320 2.48 8.12 32.63
C TRP A 320 1.23 8.69 33.32
N MET A 321 1.37 9.82 34.03
CA MET A 321 0.23 10.48 34.68
C MET A 321 -0.88 10.90 33.72
N GLY A 322 -0.57 11.09 32.44
CA GLY A 322 -1.56 11.35 31.39
C GLY A 322 -2.55 10.20 31.13
N LEU A 323 -2.29 8.99 31.65
CA LEU A 323 -3.18 7.81 31.52
C LEU A 323 -4.07 7.57 32.73
N LEU A 324 -3.64 8.00 33.91
CA LEU A 324 -4.33 7.72 35.16
C LEU A 324 -5.64 8.51 35.24
N GLU A 325 -6.72 7.93 35.73
CA GLU A 325 -7.93 8.71 36.01
C GLU A 325 -7.64 9.77 37.07
N ALA A 326 -7.99 11.03 36.81
CA ALA A 326 -7.71 12.11 37.77
C ALA A 326 -8.56 11.99 39.04
N LYS A 327 -9.75 11.37 38.95
CA LYS A 327 -10.58 11.08 40.11
C LYS A 327 -9.95 9.92 40.89
N ARG A 328 -9.89 10.08 42.22
CA ARG A 328 -9.41 9.08 43.21
C ARG A 328 -7.90 8.80 43.26
N ILE A 329 -7.13 9.10 42.22
CA ILE A 329 -5.66 8.84 42.22
C ILE A 329 -4.86 10.07 42.68
N PHE A 330 -5.29 11.28 42.34
CA PHE A 330 -4.56 12.51 42.65
C PHE A 330 -5.40 13.49 43.46
N LYS A 331 -4.74 14.27 44.34
CA LYS A 331 -5.35 15.48 44.90
C LYS A 331 -5.71 16.44 43.75
N ARG A 332 -6.86 17.11 43.84
CA ARG A 332 -7.34 18.06 42.83
C ARG A 332 -6.25 19.11 42.57
N GLY A 333 -5.92 19.34 41.29
CA GLY A 333 -4.89 20.31 40.86
C GLY A 333 -3.47 19.74 40.68
N THR A 334 -3.17 18.54 41.20
CA THR A 334 -1.82 17.93 41.10
C THR A 334 -1.37 17.76 39.64
N LYS A 335 -2.25 17.31 38.74
CA LYS A 335 -1.90 17.15 37.33
C LYS A 335 -1.56 18.48 36.65
N SER A 336 -2.26 19.55 37.00
CA SER A 336 -2.01 20.88 36.45
C SER A 336 -0.66 21.43 36.93
N TYR A 337 -0.34 21.25 38.22
CA TYR A 337 0.93 21.64 38.82
C TYR A 337 2.12 20.93 38.15
N VAL A 338 2.03 19.61 37.97
CA VAL A 338 3.11 18.85 37.32
C VAL A 338 3.18 19.11 35.82
N ALA A 339 2.10 19.56 35.17
CA ALA A 339 2.13 19.94 33.76
C ALA A 339 2.70 21.34 33.52
N SER A 340 2.64 22.24 34.51
CA SER A 340 3.08 23.65 34.41
C SER A 340 4.55 23.89 34.72
N GLU A 341 5.17 23.00 35.50
CA GLU A 341 6.63 22.97 35.67
C GLU A 341 7.27 21.96 34.72
#